data_AF-A0A0C3QIS9-F1
#
_entry.id   AF-A0A0C3QIS9-F1
#
_cell.length_a   1.000
_cell.length_b   1.000
_cell.length_c   1.000
_cell.angle_alpha   90.00
_cell.angle_beta   90.00
_cell.angle_gamma   90.00
#
_symmetry.space_group_name_H-M   'P 1'
#
loop_
_entity.id
_entity.type
_entity.pdbx_description
1 polymer ?
#
loop_
_entity_poly.entity_id
_entity_poly.type
_entity_poly.pdbx_seq_one_letter_code
_entity_poly.pdbx_strand_id
1 'polypeptide(L)'
;MEDEGWLGTQNADLIRAALFLIRTRTAETYIQKVKAHSGIRGNEEADTMAKEGLEKEIDTSVMIVIPPNWDYSGARLQSLTFNQMYRWISHLNQEGKDTAAQMIVPDILSEIYDQTGIPYTEQVLWASIRTPPIRREVQDFLWQAIHGRTVCGAFFSKWGEEWIDRQYCECGNLESLQHILTGCEDRPWVEEIWNASIGLINQARCMKGSTLSPPTYNQILAVGLLNTANKPATRLSKIIISETAYLIWKLRNAWVIRKETMSSERAIGALKETILKRAKVDLDSTRLPENRLDRKKRESKGLVTATWEVLLGNGSSSRSLRWTPSDHG
;
A
#
# COMPACT_ATOMS: atom_id res chain seq x y z
N MET A 1 21.47 22.36 -8.36
CA MET A 1 21.46 22.54 -6.89
C MET A 1 20.98 23.94 -6.52
N GLU A 2 21.80 25.00 -6.68
CA GLU A 2 21.40 26.37 -6.27
C GLU A 2 20.26 26.94 -7.14
N ASP A 3 20.37 26.84 -8.46
CA ASP A 3 19.31 27.24 -9.40
C ASP A 3 18.01 26.42 -9.22
N GLU A 4 18.11 25.23 -8.64
CA GLU A 4 16.98 24.33 -8.31
C GLU A 4 16.45 24.56 -6.89
N GLY A 5 16.98 25.57 -6.18
CA GLY A 5 16.57 25.94 -4.82
C GLY A 5 16.82 24.87 -3.76
N TRP A 6 17.81 24.00 -3.98
CA TRP A 6 18.25 22.96 -3.04
C TRP A 6 17.25 21.81 -2.79
N LEU A 7 16.10 21.78 -3.48
CA LEU A 7 15.07 20.77 -3.28
C LEU A 7 15.59 19.34 -3.53
N GLY A 8 15.55 18.51 -2.50
CA GLY A 8 16.02 17.11 -2.57
C GLY A 8 17.53 16.93 -2.62
N THR A 9 18.31 17.98 -2.29
CA THR A 9 19.77 17.89 -2.17
C THR A 9 20.14 17.41 -0.77
N GLN A 10 20.90 16.31 -0.66
CA GLN A 10 21.41 15.83 0.63
C GLN A 10 22.44 16.82 1.19
N ASN A 11 22.41 17.06 2.50
CA ASN A 11 23.30 17.98 3.22
C ASN A 11 23.30 19.41 2.64
N ALA A 12 22.15 19.87 2.14
CA ALA A 12 22.01 21.17 1.51
C ALA A 12 22.40 22.34 2.44
N ASP A 13 22.09 22.22 3.72
CA ASP A 13 22.50 23.13 4.79
C ASP A 13 24.02 23.30 4.88
N LEU A 14 24.78 22.20 4.91
CA LEU A 14 26.25 22.22 4.96
C LEU A 14 26.85 22.80 3.67
N ILE A 15 26.29 22.44 2.52
CA ILE A 15 26.75 22.95 1.22
C ILE A 15 26.51 24.45 1.11
N ARG A 16 25.34 24.93 1.55
CA ARG A 16 25.00 26.36 1.59
C ARG A 16 25.95 27.13 2.50
N ALA A 17 26.26 26.59 3.68
CA ALA A 17 27.22 27.18 4.60
C ALA A 17 28.62 27.25 4.01
N ALA A 18 29.09 26.18 3.35
CA ALA A 18 30.38 26.16 2.67
C ALA A 18 30.46 27.18 1.53
N LEU A 19 29.41 27.28 0.69
CA LEU A 19 29.35 28.26 -0.39
C LEU A 19 29.36 29.70 0.13
N PHE A 20 28.65 29.97 1.22
CA PHE A 20 28.69 31.27 1.90
C PHE A 20 30.11 31.62 2.35
N LEU A 21 30.81 30.70 3.04
CA LEU A 21 32.19 30.93 3.50
C LEU A 21 33.17 31.14 2.35
N ILE A 22 33.01 30.43 1.23
CA ILE A 22 33.89 30.59 0.07
C ILE A 22 33.65 31.95 -0.59
N ARG A 23 32.39 32.35 -0.79
CA ARG A 23 32.04 33.59 -1.49
C ARG A 23 32.25 34.86 -0.66
N THR A 24 32.32 34.74 0.66
CA THR A 24 32.63 35.88 1.56
C THR A 24 34.12 36.14 1.72
N ARG A 25 34.99 35.26 1.22
CA ARG A 25 36.43 35.47 1.24
C ARG A 25 36.82 36.64 0.35
N THR A 26 37.68 37.51 0.86
CA THR A 26 38.19 38.69 0.13
C THR A 26 39.38 38.37 -0.77
N ALA A 27 40.07 37.25 -0.52
CA ALA A 27 41.22 36.81 -1.30
C ALA A 27 40.84 35.75 -2.34
N GLU A 28 41.58 35.71 -3.45
CA GLU A 28 41.46 34.66 -4.45
C GLU A 28 41.64 33.28 -3.79
N THR A 29 40.67 32.39 -4.02
CA THR A 29 40.62 31.07 -3.40
C THR A 29 40.61 30.01 -4.49
N TYR A 30 41.61 29.14 -4.47
CA TYR A 30 41.75 28.02 -5.41
C TYR A 30 41.45 26.71 -4.69
N ILE A 31 40.54 25.90 -5.24
CA ILE A 31 40.21 24.58 -4.70
C ILE A 31 40.96 23.51 -5.50
N GLN A 32 41.85 22.79 -4.83
CA GLN A 32 42.62 21.71 -5.45
C GLN A 32 42.18 20.36 -4.88
N LYS A 33 41.79 19.43 -5.76
CA LYS A 33 41.59 18.04 -5.39
C LYS A 33 42.93 17.32 -5.35
N VAL A 34 43.28 16.76 -4.19
CA VAL A 34 44.50 15.95 -4.01
C VAL A 34 44.14 14.47 -3.81
N LYS A 35 45.06 13.57 -4.19
CA LYS A 35 44.88 12.13 -3.98
C LYS A 35 45.14 11.80 -2.51
N ALA A 36 44.26 11.02 -1.89
CA ALA A 36 44.45 10.54 -0.53
C ALA A 36 45.78 9.75 -0.40
N HIS A 37 46.45 9.89 0.75
CA HIS A 37 47.70 9.19 1.09
C HIS A 37 48.83 9.38 0.06
N SER A 38 48.93 10.58 -0.51
CA SER A 38 49.96 10.94 -1.49
C SER A 38 51.23 11.54 -0.86
N GLY A 39 51.40 11.50 0.47
CA GLY A 39 52.54 12.11 1.16
C GLY A 39 52.42 13.63 1.33
N ILE A 40 51.26 14.22 1.01
CA ILE A 40 51.04 15.66 1.20
C ILE A 40 50.74 15.90 2.68
N ARG A 41 51.76 16.41 3.40
CA ARG A 41 51.72 16.63 4.86
C ARG A 41 50.41 17.26 5.35
N GLY A 42 49.98 18.37 4.74
CA GLY A 42 48.76 19.07 5.16
C GLY A 42 47.47 18.27 4.99
N ASN A 43 47.40 17.38 4.00
CA ASN A 43 46.24 16.49 3.81
C ASN A 43 46.25 15.33 4.83
N GLU A 44 47.43 14.81 5.17
CA GLU A 44 47.59 13.72 6.15
C GLU A 44 47.33 14.19 7.58
N GLU A 45 47.81 15.40 7.93
CA GLU A 45 47.50 16.06 9.20
C GLU A 45 46.00 16.35 9.32
N ALA A 46 45.35 16.82 8.24
CA ALA A 46 43.91 17.05 8.22
C ALA A 46 43.09 15.76 8.41
N ASP A 47 43.48 14.65 7.78
CA ASP A 47 42.83 13.33 7.97
C ASP A 47 42.99 12.83 9.41
N THR A 48 44.16 13.04 10.01
CA THR A 48 44.43 12.69 11.41
C THR A 48 43.54 13.51 12.35
N MET A 49 43.49 14.83 12.16
CA MET A 49 42.64 15.72 12.97
C MET A 49 41.14 15.40 12.80
N ALA A 50 40.70 15.03 11.60
CA ALA A 50 39.31 14.64 11.36
C ALA A 50 38.94 13.35 12.12
N LYS A 51 39.85 12.37 12.19
CA LYS A 51 39.66 11.14 12.97
C LYS A 51 39.61 11.42 14.47
N GLU A 52 40.53 12.23 14.98
CA GLU A 52 40.51 12.66 16.39
C GLU A 52 39.22 13.43 16.74
N GLY A 53 38.64 14.15 15.77
CA GLY A 53 37.38 14.86 15.94
C GLY A 53 36.17 13.95 16.15
N LEU A 54 36.22 12.69 15.72
CA LEU A 54 35.11 11.73 15.91
C LEU A 54 34.93 11.32 17.38
N GLU A 55 35.98 11.43 18.19
CA GLU A 55 36.00 11.02 19.60
C GLU A 55 35.71 12.17 20.56
N LYS A 56 35.57 13.40 20.06
CA LYS A 56 35.34 14.61 20.84
C LYS A 56 33.85 14.95 20.89
N GLU A 57 33.42 15.58 21.98
CA GLU A 57 32.06 16.13 22.07
C GLU A 57 31.84 17.21 20.99
N ILE A 58 30.64 17.23 20.41
CA ILE A 58 30.29 18.16 19.33
C ILE A 58 30.26 19.58 19.89
N ASP A 59 31.23 20.40 19.47
CA ASP A 59 31.24 21.82 19.76
C ASP A 59 30.28 22.57 18.82
N THR A 60 29.12 22.94 19.36
CA THR A 60 28.07 23.67 18.63
C THR A 60 28.40 25.14 18.40
N SER A 61 29.48 25.68 19.00
CA SER A 61 29.91 27.07 18.80
C SER A 61 30.45 27.34 17.39
N VAL A 62 30.75 26.29 16.62
CA VAL A 62 31.30 26.36 15.25
C VAL A 62 30.19 26.33 14.18
N MET A 63 28.91 26.34 14.56
CA MET A 63 27.81 26.35 13.58
C MET A 63 27.80 27.66 12.78
N ILE A 64 27.97 27.54 11.46
CA ILE A 64 27.97 28.67 10.52
C ILE A 64 26.52 29.14 10.33
N VAL A 65 26.21 30.32 10.85
CA VAL A 65 24.93 30.99 10.61
C VAL A 65 25.01 31.76 9.30
N ILE A 66 24.23 31.35 8.30
CA ILE A 66 24.13 32.04 7.02
C ILE A 66 23.24 33.29 7.22
N PRO A 67 23.73 34.50 6.91
CA PRO A 67 22.93 35.72 6.99
C PRO A 67 21.67 35.63 6.08
N PRO A 68 20.52 36.19 6.50
CA PRO A 68 19.28 36.09 5.72
C PRO A 68 19.37 36.63 4.28
N ASN A 69 20.25 37.61 4.03
CA ASN A 69 20.48 38.15 2.68
C ASN A 69 21.29 37.22 1.76
N TRP A 70 21.89 36.16 2.31
CA TRP A 70 22.53 35.05 1.60
C TRP A 70 21.63 33.82 1.53
N ASP A 71 20.55 33.81 2.31
CA ASP A 71 19.55 32.75 2.31
C ASP A 71 18.46 33.02 1.27
N TYR A 72 18.80 32.78 0.00
CA TYR A 72 17.80 32.76 -1.06
C TYR A 72 16.97 31.48 -0.98
N SER A 73 15.71 31.63 -0.60
CA SER A 73 14.73 30.55 -0.63
C SER A 73 14.07 30.45 -2.01
N GLY A 74 13.88 29.21 -2.46
CA GLY A 74 13.20 28.90 -3.72
C GLY A 74 14.14 28.64 -4.91
N ALA A 75 13.54 28.21 -6.00
CA ALA A 75 14.24 27.86 -7.23
C ALA A 75 14.05 28.93 -8.31
N ARG A 76 15.06 29.10 -9.14
CA ARG A 76 15.03 30.06 -10.23
C ARG A 76 14.15 29.51 -11.36
N LEU A 77 13.02 30.15 -11.63
CA LEU A 77 12.01 29.69 -12.58
C LEU A 77 12.56 29.39 -13.98
N GLN A 78 13.48 30.24 -14.49
CA GLN A 78 14.03 30.09 -15.84
C GLN A 78 14.96 28.87 -16.00
N SER A 79 15.44 28.29 -14.91
CA SER A 79 16.33 27.11 -14.91
C SER A 79 15.60 25.81 -14.57
N LEU A 80 14.30 25.86 -14.24
CA LEU A 80 13.51 24.69 -13.90
C LEU A 80 12.95 24.01 -15.16
N THR A 81 13.08 22.69 -15.21
CA THR A 81 12.26 21.84 -16.07
C THR A 81 10.85 21.71 -15.50
N PHE A 82 9.88 21.33 -16.34
CA PHE A 82 8.50 21.06 -15.89
C PHE A 82 8.44 20.02 -14.77
N ASN A 83 9.27 18.97 -14.81
CA ASN A 83 9.34 17.97 -13.75
C ASN A 83 9.83 18.58 -12.42
N GLN A 84 10.89 19.38 -12.45
CA GLN A 84 11.40 20.04 -11.24
C GLN A 84 10.39 21.07 -10.70
N MET A 85 9.72 21.81 -11.59
CA MET A 85 8.65 22.73 -11.21
C MET A 85 7.47 21.99 -10.56
N TYR A 86 7.06 20.84 -11.12
CA TYR A 86 6.02 20.00 -10.52
C TYR A 86 6.43 19.48 -9.14
N ARG A 87 7.69 19.07 -8.94
CA ARG A 87 8.22 18.67 -7.63
C ARG A 87 8.18 19.83 -6.62
N TRP A 88 8.52 21.05 -7.05
CA TRP A 88 8.41 22.26 -6.24
C TRP A 88 6.97 22.56 -5.84
N ILE A 89 6.04 22.55 -6.81
CA ILE A 89 4.60 22.75 -6.54
C ILE A 89 4.08 21.67 -5.60
N SER A 90 4.50 20.42 -5.77
CA SER A 90 4.13 19.32 -4.88
C SER A 90 4.67 19.55 -3.47
N HIS A 91 5.94 19.94 -3.33
CA HIS A 91 6.58 20.24 -2.04
C HIS A 91 5.87 21.38 -1.31
N LEU A 92 5.61 22.50 -1.99
CA LEU A 92 4.87 23.65 -1.42
C LEU A 92 3.43 23.28 -1.02
N ASN A 93 2.79 22.36 -1.75
CA ASN A 93 1.46 21.87 -1.44
C ASN A 93 1.43 20.77 -0.36
N GLN A 94 2.57 20.16 -0.02
CA GLN A 94 2.68 19.16 1.03
C GLN A 94 2.68 19.78 2.43
N GLU A 95 3.04 21.07 2.58
CA GLU A 95 3.12 21.78 3.87
C GLU A 95 1.75 22.09 4.54
N GLY A 96 0.68 21.36 4.24
CA GLY A 96 -0.60 21.65 4.90
C GLY A 96 -1.78 20.72 4.66
N LYS A 97 -1.60 19.51 4.13
CA LYS A 97 -2.69 18.54 4.03
C LYS A 97 -2.19 17.14 4.35
N ASP A 98 -2.47 16.68 5.57
CA ASP A 98 -2.42 15.25 5.86
C ASP A 98 -3.40 14.55 4.92
N THR A 99 -2.84 13.79 3.99
CA THR A 99 -3.64 12.94 3.11
C THR A 99 -4.29 11.84 3.94
N ALA A 100 -5.44 11.32 3.52
CA ALA A 100 -6.09 10.21 4.21
C ALA A 100 -5.15 9.00 4.37
N ALA A 101 -4.24 8.78 3.41
CA ALA A 101 -3.21 7.75 3.49
C ALA A 101 -2.21 8.00 4.65
N GLN A 102 -1.72 9.24 4.81
CA GLN A 102 -0.82 9.59 5.92
C GLN A 102 -1.47 9.40 7.29
N MET A 103 -2.80 9.56 7.38
CA MET A 103 -3.54 9.34 8.62
C MET A 103 -3.74 7.84 8.93
N ILE A 104 -4.13 7.03 7.93
CA ILE A 104 -4.52 5.63 8.18
C ILE A 104 -3.35 4.63 8.13
N VAL A 105 -2.29 4.92 7.39
CA VAL A 105 -1.14 3.99 7.25
C VAL A 105 -0.48 3.68 8.60
N PRO A 106 -0.23 4.65 9.51
CA PRO A 106 0.28 4.36 10.85
C PRO A 106 -0.62 3.40 11.64
N ASP A 107 -1.94 3.62 11.61
CA ASP A 107 -2.91 2.76 12.31
C ASP A 107 -2.91 1.33 11.76
N ILE A 108 -2.87 1.20 10.42
CA ILE A 108 -2.76 -0.11 9.76
C ILE A 108 -1.50 -0.84 10.20
N LEU A 109 -0.35 -0.18 10.16
CA LEU A 109 0.93 -0.80 10.50
C LEU A 109 1.01 -1.15 11.99
N SER A 110 0.46 -0.31 12.87
CA SER A 110 0.38 -0.57 14.31
C SER A 110 -0.45 -1.83 14.59
N GLU A 111 -1.65 -1.93 14.01
CA GLU A 111 -2.51 -3.10 14.24
C GLU A 111 -1.88 -4.40 13.72
N ILE A 112 -1.23 -4.36 12.57
CA ILE A 112 -0.52 -5.52 12.03
C ILE A 112 0.71 -5.89 12.87
N TYR A 113 1.41 -4.90 13.43
CA TYR A 113 2.51 -5.14 14.36
C TYR A 113 2.00 -5.83 15.63
N ASP A 114 0.91 -5.35 16.23
CA ASP A 114 0.33 -5.95 17.43
C ASP A 114 -0.10 -7.41 17.21
N GLN A 115 -0.57 -7.73 16.00
CA GLN A 115 -1.02 -9.08 15.65
C GLN A 115 0.11 -10.04 15.26
N THR A 116 1.16 -9.54 14.61
CA THR A 116 2.20 -10.39 13.99
C THR A 116 3.57 -10.29 14.65
N GLY A 117 3.82 -9.22 15.42
CA GLY A 117 5.14 -8.85 15.96
C GLY A 117 6.14 -8.37 14.90
N ILE A 118 5.72 -8.18 13.64
CA ILE A 118 6.63 -7.82 12.53
C ILE A 118 6.50 -6.32 12.23
N PRO A 119 7.57 -5.52 12.37
CA PRO A 119 7.54 -4.09 12.13
C PRO A 119 7.64 -3.78 10.63
N TYR A 120 6.54 -3.93 9.91
CA TYR A 120 6.50 -3.60 8.48
C TYR A 120 6.61 -2.09 8.25
N THR A 121 7.32 -1.70 7.19
CA THR A 121 7.40 -0.31 6.71
C THR A 121 6.24 0.03 5.77
N GLU A 122 5.93 1.31 5.63
CA GLU A 122 4.96 1.81 4.64
C GLU A 122 5.26 1.34 3.21
N GLN A 123 6.53 1.32 2.80
CA GLN A 123 6.94 0.87 1.46
C GLN A 123 6.56 -0.61 1.23
N VAL A 124 6.68 -1.44 2.27
CA VAL A 124 6.31 -2.86 2.21
C VAL A 124 4.79 -3.02 2.15
N LEU A 125 4.01 -2.22 2.90
CA LEU A 125 2.56 -2.19 2.77
C LEU A 125 2.12 -1.89 1.33
N TRP A 126 2.65 -0.81 0.74
CA TRP A 126 2.32 -0.42 -0.63
C TRP A 126 2.73 -1.44 -1.68
N ALA A 127 3.91 -2.05 -1.52
CA ALA A 127 4.35 -3.12 -2.40
C ALA A 127 3.42 -4.33 -2.29
N SER A 128 3.05 -4.71 -1.06
CA SER A 128 2.29 -5.93 -0.80
C SER A 128 0.93 -5.97 -1.49
N ILE A 129 0.20 -4.85 -1.53
CA ILE A 129 -1.12 -4.77 -2.17
C ILE A 129 -1.05 -4.78 -3.71
N ARG A 130 0.14 -4.57 -4.30
CA ARG A 130 0.36 -4.56 -5.76
C ARG A 130 0.94 -5.86 -6.30
N THR A 131 1.15 -6.86 -5.45
CA THR A 131 1.72 -8.15 -5.86
C THR A 131 0.65 -9.24 -6.02
N PRO A 132 0.90 -10.28 -6.84
CA PRO A 132 0.05 -11.46 -6.88
C PRO A 132 -0.12 -12.07 -5.47
N PRO A 133 -1.29 -12.62 -5.13
CA PRO A 133 -2.36 -13.04 -6.04
C PRO A 133 -3.49 -12.01 -6.26
N ILE A 134 -3.34 -10.78 -5.75
CA ILE A 134 -4.39 -9.74 -5.84
C ILE A 134 -4.49 -9.26 -7.29
N ARG A 135 -5.68 -9.31 -7.89
CA ARG A 135 -5.89 -8.87 -9.28
C ARG A 135 -5.92 -7.34 -9.38
N ARG A 136 -5.57 -6.80 -10.54
CA ARG A 136 -5.39 -5.36 -10.77
C ARG A 136 -6.55 -4.49 -10.28
N GLU A 137 -7.79 -4.86 -10.57
CA GLU A 137 -8.97 -4.08 -10.16
C GLU A 137 -9.13 -4.02 -8.63
N VAL A 138 -8.70 -5.09 -7.94
CA VAL A 138 -8.71 -5.15 -6.48
C VAL A 138 -7.51 -4.40 -5.91
N GLN A 139 -6.36 -4.41 -6.59
CA GLN A 139 -5.21 -3.57 -6.22
C GLN A 139 -5.58 -2.08 -6.29
N ASP A 140 -6.24 -1.68 -7.38
CA ASP A 140 -6.70 -0.30 -7.59
C ASP A 140 -7.72 0.09 -6.51
N PHE A 141 -8.65 -0.80 -6.17
CA PHE A 141 -9.60 -0.61 -5.08
C PHE A 141 -8.90 -0.43 -3.73
N LEU A 142 -7.97 -1.31 -3.35
CA LEU A 142 -7.23 -1.21 -2.08
C LEU A 142 -6.40 0.08 -2.03
N TRP A 143 -5.77 0.46 -3.15
CA TRP A 143 -5.05 1.72 -3.24
C TRP A 143 -5.98 2.92 -3.04
N GLN A 144 -7.16 2.94 -3.68
CA GLN A 144 -8.17 3.97 -3.50
C GLN A 144 -8.69 4.00 -2.06
N ALA A 145 -8.88 2.84 -1.43
CA ALA A 145 -9.35 2.70 -0.07
C ALA A 145 -8.39 3.35 0.93
N ILE A 146 -7.09 3.05 0.84
CA ILE A 146 -6.07 3.65 1.72
C ILE A 146 -5.95 5.16 1.48
N HIS A 147 -6.10 5.62 0.24
CA HIS A 147 -6.07 7.05 -0.07
C HIS A 147 -7.37 7.81 0.23
N GLY A 148 -8.41 7.15 0.74
CA GLY A 148 -9.72 7.77 0.95
C GLY A 148 -10.37 8.30 -0.34
N ARG A 149 -10.11 7.64 -1.48
CA ARG A 149 -10.57 8.04 -2.82
C ARG A 149 -11.80 7.26 -3.30
N THR A 150 -12.41 6.46 -2.45
CA THR A 150 -13.65 5.75 -2.77
C THR A 150 -14.85 6.68 -2.72
N VAL A 151 -15.75 6.56 -3.70
CA VAL A 151 -16.99 7.36 -3.77
C VAL A 151 -18.01 6.85 -2.74
N CYS A 152 -17.95 7.42 -1.53
CA CYS A 152 -18.88 7.16 -0.43
C CYS A 152 -18.99 8.35 0.52
N GLY A 153 -20.03 8.35 1.36
CA GLY A 153 -20.20 9.34 2.41
C GLY A 153 -20.16 10.78 1.88
N ALA A 154 -19.30 11.60 2.47
CA ALA A 154 -19.12 13.02 2.13
C ALA A 154 -18.71 13.30 0.67
N PHE A 155 -18.40 12.29 -0.15
CA PHE A 155 -18.28 12.50 -1.60
C PHE A 155 -19.63 12.87 -2.24
N PHE A 156 -20.73 12.28 -1.79
CA PHE A 156 -22.04 12.49 -2.40
C PHE A 156 -22.60 13.89 -2.17
N SER A 157 -22.23 14.56 -1.06
CA SER A 157 -22.64 15.95 -0.82
C SER A 157 -22.10 16.93 -1.86
N LYS A 158 -21.06 16.54 -2.62
CA LYS A 158 -20.46 17.36 -3.67
C LYS A 158 -21.08 17.14 -5.05
N TRP A 159 -22.02 16.20 -5.20
CA TRP A 159 -22.54 15.75 -6.49
C TRP A 159 -23.90 16.38 -6.87
N GLY A 160 -24.56 17.06 -5.94
CA GLY A 160 -25.89 17.65 -6.16
C GLY A 160 -26.85 17.28 -5.03
N GLU A 161 -27.97 18.00 -4.95
CA GLU A 161 -28.98 17.83 -3.89
C GLU A 161 -29.54 16.41 -3.85
N GLU A 162 -29.71 15.76 -5.01
CA GLU A 162 -30.26 14.41 -5.15
C GLU A 162 -29.34 13.29 -4.62
N TRP A 163 -28.09 13.63 -4.31
CA TRP A 163 -27.09 12.71 -3.77
C TRP A 163 -26.84 12.91 -2.28
N ILE A 164 -27.25 14.05 -1.70
CA ILE A 164 -26.97 14.42 -0.31
C ILE A 164 -27.41 13.31 0.65
N ASP A 165 -28.61 12.76 0.48
CA ASP A 165 -29.12 11.71 1.37
C ASP A 165 -28.31 10.42 1.31
N ARG A 166 -27.63 10.15 0.17
CA ARG A 166 -26.82 8.94 -0.01
C ARG A 166 -25.45 9.00 0.68
N GLN A 167 -25.12 10.13 1.31
CA GLN A 167 -23.93 10.20 2.17
C GLN A 167 -24.11 9.39 3.45
N TYR A 168 -25.35 9.11 3.85
CA TYR A 168 -25.67 8.35 5.05
C TYR A 168 -26.00 6.91 4.71
N CYS A 169 -25.65 6.01 5.62
CA CYS A 169 -26.19 4.65 5.63
C CYS A 169 -27.64 4.70 6.14
N GLU A 170 -28.41 3.64 5.87
CA GLU A 170 -29.77 3.47 6.42
C GLU A 170 -29.76 3.46 7.95
N CYS A 171 -28.64 3.10 8.58
CA CYS A 171 -28.43 3.20 10.03
C CYS A 171 -28.25 4.64 10.55
N GLY A 172 -28.32 5.65 9.67
CA GLY A 172 -28.17 7.07 10.01
C GLY A 172 -26.72 7.57 10.14
N ASN A 173 -25.72 6.68 10.14
CA ASN A 173 -24.31 7.10 10.21
C ASN A 173 -23.78 7.57 8.86
N LEU A 174 -22.81 8.50 8.87
CA LEU A 174 -22.09 8.88 7.65
C LEU A 174 -21.37 7.65 7.09
N GLU A 175 -21.65 7.32 5.84
CA GLU A 175 -21.21 6.06 5.23
C GLU A 175 -19.74 6.13 4.79
N SER A 176 -18.83 5.70 5.67
CA SER A 176 -17.41 5.52 5.36
C SER A 176 -17.14 4.17 4.67
N LEU A 177 -15.98 4.03 4.03
CA LEU A 177 -15.59 2.74 3.46
C LEU A 177 -15.41 1.67 4.54
N GLN A 178 -14.91 2.04 5.73
CA GLN A 178 -14.86 1.15 6.89
C GLN A 178 -16.25 0.61 7.20
N HIS A 179 -17.23 1.51 7.35
CA HIS A 179 -18.62 1.16 7.63
C HIS A 179 -19.22 0.23 6.54
N ILE A 180 -18.91 0.48 5.27
CA ILE A 180 -19.33 -0.38 4.16
C ILE A 180 -18.73 -1.78 4.28
N LEU A 181 -17.43 -1.89 4.56
CA LEU A 181 -16.70 -3.15 4.52
C LEU A 181 -16.88 -3.99 5.78
N THR A 182 -16.99 -3.38 6.96
CA THR A 182 -17.17 -4.11 8.23
C THR A 182 -18.65 -4.31 8.58
N GLY A 183 -19.56 -3.62 7.89
CA GLY A 183 -20.99 -3.75 8.06
C GLY A 183 -21.55 -2.93 9.22
N CYS A 184 -22.88 -2.99 9.34
CA CYS A 184 -23.69 -2.42 10.41
C CYS A 184 -24.96 -3.25 10.57
N GLU A 185 -25.74 -2.97 11.62
CA GLU A 185 -26.96 -3.70 11.95
C GLU A 185 -27.98 -3.71 10.79
N ASP A 186 -28.13 -2.58 10.08
CA ASP A 186 -29.03 -2.46 8.91
C ASP A 186 -28.49 -3.10 7.63
N ARG A 187 -27.32 -3.74 7.68
CA ARG A 187 -26.69 -4.42 6.52
C ARG A 187 -26.20 -5.83 6.88
N PRO A 188 -27.10 -6.72 7.33
CA PRO A 188 -26.74 -8.06 7.78
C PRO A 188 -26.02 -8.89 6.70
N TRP A 189 -26.31 -8.62 5.42
CA TRP A 189 -25.66 -9.28 4.29
C TRP A 189 -24.14 -9.09 4.25
N VAL A 190 -23.59 -8.03 4.86
CA VAL A 190 -22.14 -7.79 4.96
C VAL A 190 -21.51 -8.75 5.97
N GLU A 191 -22.16 -8.99 7.11
CA GLU A 191 -21.67 -9.97 8.07
C GLU A 191 -21.78 -11.38 7.49
N GLU A 192 -22.90 -11.71 6.85
CA GLU A 192 -23.11 -13.03 6.25
C GLU A 192 -22.12 -13.35 5.13
N ILE A 193 -21.77 -12.38 4.29
CA ILE A 193 -20.76 -12.60 3.24
C ILE A 193 -19.36 -12.78 3.83
N TRP A 194 -19.02 -12.10 4.93
CA TRP A 194 -17.78 -12.36 5.66
C TRP A 194 -17.77 -13.73 6.30
N ASN A 195 -18.85 -14.12 6.99
CA ASN A 195 -18.99 -15.43 7.60
C ASN A 195 -18.86 -16.55 6.55
N ALA A 196 -19.47 -16.39 5.37
CA ALA A 196 -19.30 -17.31 4.25
C ALA A 196 -17.84 -17.36 3.74
N SER A 197 -17.17 -16.20 3.63
CA SER A 197 -15.78 -16.09 3.20
C SER A 197 -14.81 -16.76 4.18
N ILE A 198 -15.00 -16.51 5.47
CA ILE A 198 -14.26 -17.16 6.55
C ILE A 198 -14.50 -18.66 6.56
N GLY A 199 -15.74 -19.10 6.30
CA GLY A 199 -16.08 -20.51 6.13
C GLY A 199 -15.24 -21.19 5.03
N LEU A 200 -15.01 -20.52 3.90
CA LEU A 200 -14.13 -21.02 2.83
C LEU A 200 -12.66 -21.10 3.28
N ILE A 201 -12.15 -20.11 4.01
CA ILE A 201 -10.77 -20.12 4.53
C ILE A 201 -10.59 -21.24 5.58
N ASN A 202 -11.59 -21.45 6.44
CA ASN A 202 -11.58 -22.51 7.46
C ASN A 202 -11.58 -23.92 6.83
N GLN A 203 -12.41 -24.15 5.81
CA GLN A 203 -12.40 -25.40 5.04
C GLN A 203 -11.03 -25.72 4.48
N ALA A 204 -10.25 -24.68 4.18
CA ALA A 204 -8.92 -24.83 3.67
C ALA A 204 -7.81 -25.09 4.70
N ARG A 205 -8.18 -25.26 5.98
CA ARG A 205 -7.26 -25.47 7.11
C ARG A 205 -6.10 -24.47 7.09
N CYS A 206 -6.39 -23.24 6.64
CA CYS A 206 -5.37 -22.22 6.39
C CYS A 206 -4.68 -21.74 7.66
N MET A 207 -5.35 -21.85 8.82
CA MET A 207 -4.86 -21.47 10.13
C MET A 207 -5.18 -22.59 11.12
N LYS A 208 -4.16 -23.18 11.78
CA LYS A 208 -4.38 -24.15 12.86
C LYS A 208 -4.71 -23.40 14.15
N GLY A 209 -5.81 -23.76 14.80
CA GLY A 209 -6.02 -23.48 16.24
C GLY A 209 -6.64 -22.12 16.60
N SER A 210 -6.98 -21.28 15.64
CA SER A 210 -7.64 -19.99 15.91
C SER A 210 -8.94 -19.87 15.13
N THR A 211 -10.04 -19.59 15.83
CA THR A 211 -11.32 -19.19 15.24
C THR A 211 -11.08 -17.94 14.41
N LEU A 212 -11.11 -18.06 13.08
CA LEU A 212 -11.02 -16.91 12.20
C LEU A 212 -12.28 -16.07 12.40
N SER A 213 -12.12 -14.82 12.85
CA SER A 213 -13.17 -13.80 12.81
C SER A 213 -13.17 -13.11 11.43
N PRO A 214 -14.27 -12.43 11.06
CA PRO A 214 -14.23 -11.43 9.99
C PRO A 214 -13.04 -10.46 10.20
N PRO A 215 -12.35 -10.07 9.12
CA PRO A 215 -11.20 -9.20 9.24
C PRO A 215 -11.63 -7.77 9.60
N THR A 216 -10.81 -7.09 10.39
CA THR A 216 -10.96 -5.65 10.64
C THR A 216 -10.72 -4.86 9.35
N TYR A 217 -11.10 -3.58 9.37
CA TYR A 217 -10.84 -2.69 8.23
C TYR A 217 -9.35 -2.60 7.88
N ASN A 218 -8.49 -2.45 8.89
CA ASN A 218 -7.04 -2.37 8.69
C ASN A 218 -6.46 -3.69 8.16
N GLN A 219 -6.94 -4.85 8.63
CA GLN A 219 -6.55 -6.16 8.10
C GLN A 219 -6.96 -6.34 6.63
N ILE A 220 -8.11 -5.80 6.21
CA ILE A 220 -8.51 -5.81 4.80
C ILE A 220 -7.54 -4.97 3.97
N LEU A 221 -7.20 -3.76 4.43
CA LEU A 221 -6.28 -2.86 3.72
C LEU A 221 -4.85 -3.40 3.68
N ALA A 222 -4.43 -4.14 4.70
CA ALA A 222 -3.14 -4.81 4.81
C ALA A 222 -3.14 -6.27 4.33
N VAL A 223 -4.18 -6.73 3.62
CA VAL A 223 -4.29 -8.13 3.19
C VAL A 223 -3.06 -8.63 2.42
N GLY A 224 -2.36 -7.74 1.71
CA GLY A 224 -1.09 -8.05 1.03
C GLY A 224 0.04 -8.51 1.97
N LEU A 225 0.04 -8.08 3.24
CA LEU A 225 1.02 -8.44 4.27
C LEU A 225 0.72 -9.77 4.95
N LEU A 226 -0.47 -10.35 4.72
CA LEU A 226 -0.84 -11.63 5.29
C LEU A 226 0.21 -12.70 4.93
N ASN A 227 0.71 -13.41 5.93
CA ASN A 227 1.69 -14.45 5.73
C ASN A 227 1.48 -15.56 6.76
N THR A 228 1.30 -16.79 6.29
CA THR A 228 1.20 -17.98 7.14
C THR A 228 2.26 -18.99 6.74
N ALA A 229 2.53 -19.97 7.61
CA ALA A 229 3.49 -21.04 7.30
C ALA A 229 3.11 -21.85 6.03
N ASN A 230 1.82 -21.85 5.66
CA ASN A 230 1.32 -22.55 4.48
C ASN A 230 1.13 -21.55 3.33
N LYS A 231 2.02 -21.61 2.33
CA LYS A 231 1.98 -20.72 1.15
C LYS A 231 0.68 -20.82 0.34
N PRO A 232 0.18 -22.02 -0.04
CA PRO A 232 -1.12 -22.17 -0.69
C PRO A 232 -2.27 -21.53 0.10
N ALA A 233 -2.30 -21.73 1.42
CA ALA A 233 -3.29 -21.16 2.32
C ALA A 233 -3.20 -19.63 2.40
N THR A 234 -1.99 -19.09 2.57
CA THR A 234 -1.75 -17.64 2.54
C THR A 234 -2.29 -17.03 1.25
N ARG A 235 -1.97 -17.66 0.10
CA ARG A 235 -2.44 -17.21 -1.21
C ARG A 235 -3.97 -17.24 -1.27
N LEU A 236 -4.61 -18.30 -0.78
CA LEU A 236 -6.07 -18.42 -0.77
C LEU A 236 -6.72 -17.33 0.10
N SER A 237 -6.23 -17.14 1.32
CA SER A 237 -6.75 -16.12 2.24
C SER A 237 -6.63 -14.72 1.67
N LYS A 238 -5.50 -14.39 1.01
CA LYS A 238 -5.34 -13.10 0.30
C LYS A 238 -6.40 -12.91 -0.77
N ILE A 239 -6.65 -13.95 -1.57
CA ILE A 239 -7.67 -13.90 -2.63
C ILE A 239 -9.05 -13.70 -2.01
N ILE A 240 -9.45 -14.57 -1.08
CA ILE A 240 -10.80 -14.53 -0.50
C ILE A 240 -11.06 -13.18 0.18
N ILE A 241 -10.16 -12.72 1.06
CA ILE A 241 -10.37 -11.46 1.79
C ILE A 241 -10.45 -10.27 0.83
N SER A 242 -9.52 -10.16 -0.13
CA SER A 242 -9.48 -9.02 -1.05
C SER A 242 -10.64 -9.03 -2.05
N GLU A 243 -11.05 -10.20 -2.56
CA GLU A 243 -12.22 -10.34 -3.44
C GLU A 243 -13.52 -10.05 -2.70
N THR A 244 -13.66 -10.52 -1.45
CA THR A 244 -14.85 -10.26 -0.64
C THR A 244 -15.00 -8.77 -0.33
N ALA A 245 -13.94 -8.08 0.08
CA ALA A 245 -13.98 -6.64 0.33
C ALA A 245 -14.39 -5.86 -0.93
N TYR A 246 -13.78 -6.18 -2.08
CA TYR A 246 -14.13 -5.53 -3.33
C TYR A 246 -15.56 -5.88 -3.78
N LEU A 247 -16.03 -7.10 -3.54
CA LEU A 247 -17.40 -7.52 -3.83
C LEU A 247 -18.41 -6.77 -2.97
N ILE A 248 -18.17 -6.61 -1.67
CA ILE A 248 -19.01 -5.82 -0.76
C ILE A 248 -19.15 -4.39 -1.30
N TRP A 249 -18.04 -3.76 -1.67
CA TRP A 249 -18.07 -2.42 -2.27
C TRP A 249 -18.89 -2.36 -3.56
N LYS A 250 -18.75 -3.34 -4.46
CA LYS A 250 -19.55 -3.43 -5.70
C LYS A 250 -21.05 -3.64 -5.42
N LEU A 251 -21.39 -4.51 -4.47
CA LEU A 251 -22.77 -4.78 -4.07
C LEU A 251 -23.39 -3.54 -3.45
N ARG A 252 -22.68 -2.85 -2.55
CA ARG A 252 -23.09 -1.54 -2.03
C ARG A 252 -23.36 -0.56 -3.17
N ASN A 253 -22.48 -0.44 -4.16
CA ASN A 253 -22.72 0.47 -5.29
C ASN A 253 -23.94 0.06 -6.13
N ALA A 254 -24.18 -1.25 -6.31
CA ALA A 254 -25.41 -1.74 -6.94
C ALA A 254 -26.66 -1.27 -6.18
N TRP A 255 -26.63 -1.37 -4.87
CA TRP A 255 -27.73 -0.99 -4.01
C TRP A 255 -27.92 0.53 -3.92
N VAL A 256 -26.90 1.27 -3.47
CA VAL A 256 -27.00 2.72 -3.20
C VAL A 256 -27.08 3.55 -4.48
N ILE A 257 -26.29 3.22 -5.51
CA ILE A 257 -26.20 4.05 -6.72
C ILE A 257 -27.25 3.60 -7.74
N ARG A 258 -27.34 2.29 -8.00
CA ARG A 258 -28.22 1.72 -9.04
C ARG A 258 -29.61 1.31 -8.51
N LYS A 259 -29.87 1.44 -7.21
CA LYS A 259 -31.16 1.10 -6.56
C LYS A 259 -31.57 -0.36 -6.77
N GLU A 260 -30.59 -1.25 -6.88
CA GLU A 260 -30.84 -2.69 -6.96
C GLU A 260 -31.18 -3.26 -5.58
N THR A 261 -32.01 -4.31 -5.53
CA THR A 261 -32.32 -5.00 -4.27
C THR A 261 -31.13 -5.81 -3.78
N MET A 262 -30.85 -5.71 -2.47
CA MET A 262 -29.79 -6.44 -1.80
C MET A 262 -30.37 -7.38 -0.74
N SER A 263 -30.03 -8.66 -0.85
CA SER A 263 -30.33 -9.67 0.16
C SER A 263 -29.08 -10.49 0.45
N SER A 264 -29.06 -11.18 1.58
CA SER A 264 -27.94 -12.03 1.94
C SER A 264 -27.75 -13.20 0.97
N GLU A 265 -28.83 -13.78 0.45
CA GLU A 265 -28.76 -14.85 -0.57
C GLU A 265 -28.07 -14.35 -1.84
N ARG A 266 -28.40 -13.12 -2.28
CA ARG A 266 -27.77 -12.49 -3.42
C ARG A 266 -26.28 -12.25 -3.15
N ALA A 267 -25.93 -11.72 -1.97
CA ALA A 267 -24.54 -11.44 -1.60
C ALA A 267 -23.69 -12.72 -1.55
N ILE A 268 -24.18 -13.78 -0.90
CA ILE A 268 -23.52 -15.09 -0.82
C ILE A 268 -23.43 -15.75 -2.20
N GLY A 269 -24.48 -15.65 -3.02
CA GLY A 269 -24.48 -16.14 -4.40
C GLY A 269 -23.39 -15.47 -5.25
N ALA A 270 -23.29 -14.14 -5.16
CA ALA A 270 -22.27 -13.36 -5.86
C ALA A 270 -20.85 -13.68 -5.38
N LEU A 271 -20.66 -13.97 -4.08
CA LEU A 271 -19.39 -14.44 -3.53
C LEU A 271 -18.98 -15.76 -4.17
N LYS A 272 -19.87 -16.76 -4.14
CA LYS A 272 -19.60 -18.08 -4.74
C LYS A 272 -19.23 -17.97 -6.21
N GLU A 273 -19.98 -17.18 -6.98
CA GLU A 273 -19.69 -16.96 -8.40
C GLU A 273 -18.33 -16.26 -8.61
N THR A 274 -18.02 -15.25 -7.80
CA THR A 274 -16.75 -14.51 -7.89
C THR A 274 -15.56 -15.43 -7.61
N ILE A 275 -15.64 -16.25 -6.55
CA ILE A 275 -14.56 -17.18 -6.19
C ILE A 275 -14.43 -18.30 -7.22
N LEU A 276 -15.53 -18.84 -7.75
CA LEU A 276 -15.50 -19.82 -8.84
C LEU A 276 -14.84 -19.27 -10.11
N LYS A 277 -15.23 -18.06 -10.53
CA LYS A 277 -14.64 -17.38 -11.69
C LYS A 277 -13.14 -17.16 -11.47
N ARG A 278 -12.76 -16.73 -10.26
CA ARG A 278 -11.35 -16.54 -9.90
C ARG A 278 -10.55 -17.85 -9.96
N ALA A 279 -11.10 -18.93 -9.42
CA ALA A 279 -10.49 -20.26 -9.48
C ALA A 279 -10.32 -20.76 -10.91
N LYS A 280 -11.35 -20.60 -11.76
CA LYS A 280 -11.30 -20.98 -13.16
C LYS A 280 -10.17 -20.25 -13.90
N VAL A 281 -10.11 -18.92 -13.79
CA VAL A 281 -9.07 -18.12 -14.45
C VAL A 281 -7.66 -18.52 -13.98
N ASP A 282 -7.48 -18.71 -12.68
CA ASP A 282 -6.21 -19.15 -12.12
C ASP A 282 -5.80 -20.53 -12.65
N LEU A 283 -6.70 -21.52 -12.60
CA LEU A 283 -6.43 -22.88 -13.05
C LEU A 283 -6.20 -22.95 -14.56
N ASP A 284 -7.00 -22.25 -15.37
CA ASP A 284 -6.83 -22.17 -16.82
C ASP A 284 -5.49 -21.53 -17.19
N SER A 285 -5.06 -20.49 -16.46
CA SER A 285 -3.75 -19.88 -16.67
C SER A 285 -2.61 -20.90 -16.49
N THR A 286 -2.73 -21.86 -15.56
CA THR A 286 -1.71 -22.90 -15.37
C THR A 286 -1.61 -23.89 -16.53
N ARG A 287 -2.62 -23.95 -17.40
CA ARG A 287 -2.68 -24.88 -18.55
C ARG A 287 -2.00 -24.32 -19.80
N LEU A 288 -1.73 -23.01 -19.83
CA LEU A 288 -1.09 -22.33 -20.97
C LEU A 288 0.27 -22.96 -21.31
N PRO A 289 0.59 -23.16 -22.61
CA PRO A 289 1.84 -23.79 -23.04
C PRO A 289 3.11 -23.08 -22.52
N GLU A 290 3.07 -21.75 -22.45
CA GLU A 290 4.17 -20.90 -21.97
C GLU A 290 4.56 -21.19 -20.51
N ASN A 291 3.64 -21.70 -19.70
CA ASN A 291 3.88 -22.05 -18.30
C ASN A 291 4.53 -23.42 -18.14
N ARG A 292 4.66 -24.22 -19.22
CA ARG A 292 5.32 -25.54 -19.21
C ARG A 292 6.84 -25.45 -19.39
N LEU A 293 7.32 -24.39 -20.05
CA LEU A 293 8.71 -24.27 -20.51
C LEU A 293 9.66 -23.68 -19.44
N ASP A 294 9.14 -22.91 -18.48
CA ASP A 294 9.94 -22.22 -17.46
C ASP A 294 9.78 -22.88 -16.07
N ARG A 295 10.90 -23.13 -15.36
CA ARG A 295 10.92 -23.70 -14.01
C ARG A 295 10.18 -22.82 -12.98
N LYS A 296 10.35 -21.50 -13.00
CA LYS A 296 9.64 -20.58 -12.09
C LYS A 296 8.14 -20.59 -12.34
N LYS A 297 7.72 -20.68 -13.62
CA LYS A 297 6.31 -20.79 -13.99
C LYS A 297 5.70 -22.14 -13.57
N ARG A 298 6.49 -23.22 -13.57
CA ARG A 298 6.08 -24.55 -13.03
C ARG A 298 5.90 -24.57 -11.52
N GLU A 299 6.81 -23.96 -10.75
CA GLU A 299 6.65 -23.80 -9.29
C GLU A 299 5.42 -22.96 -8.95
N SER A 300 5.17 -21.89 -9.71
CA SER A 300 3.95 -21.10 -9.62
C SER A 300 2.70 -21.92 -9.93
N LYS A 301 2.76 -22.86 -10.89
CA LYS A 301 1.64 -23.77 -11.20
C LYS A 301 1.30 -24.67 -10.01
N GLY A 302 2.29 -25.33 -9.41
CA GLY A 302 2.07 -26.20 -8.25
C GLY A 302 1.43 -25.44 -7.08
N LEU A 303 1.88 -24.22 -6.82
CA LEU A 303 1.28 -23.34 -5.82
C LEU A 303 -0.18 -22.97 -6.14
N VAL A 304 -0.46 -22.57 -7.38
CA VAL A 304 -1.82 -22.17 -7.82
C VAL A 304 -2.78 -23.35 -7.74
N THR A 305 -2.38 -24.53 -8.20
CA THR A 305 -3.20 -25.74 -8.14
C THR A 305 -3.47 -26.12 -6.67
N ALA A 306 -2.44 -26.17 -5.83
CA ALA A 306 -2.60 -26.46 -4.40
C ALA A 306 -3.50 -25.45 -3.66
N THR A 307 -3.49 -24.17 -4.07
CA THR A 307 -4.38 -23.14 -3.50
C THR A 307 -5.86 -23.48 -3.69
N TRP A 308 -6.25 -24.05 -4.85
CA TRP A 308 -7.64 -24.32 -5.19
C TRP A 308 -8.09 -25.75 -4.90
N GLU A 309 -7.18 -26.73 -4.97
CA GLU A 309 -7.45 -28.15 -4.64
C GLU A 309 -8.05 -28.31 -3.25
N VAL A 310 -7.65 -27.48 -2.31
CA VAL A 310 -8.14 -27.54 -0.93
C VAL A 310 -9.64 -27.19 -0.83
N LEU A 311 -10.15 -26.29 -1.70
CA LEU A 311 -11.57 -25.96 -1.77
C LEU A 311 -12.36 -26.95 -2.64
N LEU A 312 -11.73 -27.51 -3.67
CA LEU A 312 -12.39 -28.39 -4.64
C LEU A 312 -12.38 -29.88 -4.21
N GLY A 313 -11.36 -30.31 -3.45
CA GLY A 313 -11.11 -31.70 -3.08
C GLY A 313 -11.89 -32.22 -1.86
N ASN A 314 -12.42 -31.34 -1.01
CA ASN A 314 -13.22 -31.72 0.16
C ASN A 314 -14.71 -31.99 -0.17
N GLY A 315 -15.00 -32.39 -1.42
CA GLY A 315 -16.35 -32.61 -1.96
C GLY A 315 -17.02 -33.93 -1.57
N SER A 316 -16.91 -34.37 -0.31
CA SER A 316 -17.76 -35.44 0.23
C SER A 316 -18.62 -34.87 1.36
N SER A 317 -19.92 -34.70 1.06
CA SER A 317 -21.00 -34.48 2.03
C SER A 317 -21.28 -33.03 2.48
N SER A 318 -21.66 -32.16 1.54
CA SER A 318 -22.69 -31.11 1.71
C SER A 318 -22.56 -30.10 0.57
N ARG A 319 -23.41 -30.20 -0.46
CA ARG A 319 -23.60 -29.26 -1.61
C ARG A 319 -22.43 -28.27 -1.85
N SER A 320 -21.23 -28.81 -1.99
CA SER A 320 -20.02 -28.05 -2.29
C SER A 320 -20.01 -27.73 -3.78
N LEU A 321 -19.32 -26.64 -4.12
CA LEU A 321 -19.13 -26.16 -5.48
C LEU A 321 -18.67 -27.32 -6.39
N ARG A 322 -19.60 -27.98 -7.09
CA ARG A 322 -19.28 -29.09 -7.98
C ARG A 322 -18.58 -28.54 -9.20
N TRP A 323 -17.29 -28.82 -9.30
CA TRP A 323 -16.56 -28.75 -10.55
C TRP A 323 -16.63 -30.12 -11.22
N THR A 324 -17.35 -30.21 -12.35
CA THR A 324 -17.23 -31.35 -13.26
C THR A 324 -16.16 -31.01 -14.30
N PRO A 325 -15.02 -31.71 -14.32
CA PRO A 325 -14.11 -31.63 -15.46
C PRO A 325 -14.86 -32.06 -16.71
N SER A 326 -14.97 -31.16 -17.68
CA SER A 326 -15.09 -31.59 -19.06
C SER A 326 -13.70 -32.04 -19.50
N ASP A 327 -13.39 -33.31 -19.28
CA ASP A 327 -12.40 -33.99 -20.11
C ASP A 327 -13.00 -34.02 -21.50
N HIS A 328 -12.43 -33.27 -22.45
CA HIS A 328 -12.39 -33.52 -23.90
C HIS A 328 -11.68 -32.34 -24.58
N GLY A 329 -10.50 -32.59 -25.16
CA GLY A 329 -9.77 -31.68 -26.05
C GLY A 329 -8.31 -31.48 -25.69
#